data_AF-A0A3S1QYE0-F1
#
_entry.id   AF-A0A3S1QYE0-F1
#
_cell.length_a   1.000
_cell.length_b   1.000
_cell.length_c   1.000
_cell.angle_alpha   90.00
_cell.angle_beta   90.00
_cell.angle_gamma   90.00
#
_symmetry.space_group_name_H-M   'P 1'
#
loop_
_entity.id
_entity.type
_entity.pdbx_description
1 polymer ?
#
loop_
_entity_poly.entity_id
_entity_poly.type
_entity_poly.pdbx_seq_one_letter_code
_entity_poly.pdbx_strand_id
1 'polypeptide(L)'
;HFNCIHMLGNQVCAPVELPANSRHLDTYFTNLTLTDKSFHVSAIGRGRALDGIEMMAISRGLTLDQMRDDPGITTIISVNSPRRFDEMMAEGLMTMAEFGQSVAVTPFTLMGAMSPVTLAGALAQQNAEALFGVVLT
;
A
#
# COMPACT_ATOMS: atom_id res chain seq x y z
N HIS A 1 2.72 18.08 -19.30
CA HIS A 1 1.62 17.21 -18.85
C HIS A 1 1.96 15.78 -19.26
N PHE A 2 2.27 14.88 -18.31
CA PHE A 2 2.56 13.47 -18.60
C PHE A 2 1.24 12.67 -18.60
N ASN A 3 0.62 12.52 -19.76
CA ASN A 3 -0.66 11.81 -19.91
C ASN A 3 -0.54 10.28 -19.77
N CYS A 4 0.67 9.72 -19.73
CA CYS A 4 0.92 8.29 -19.54
C CYS A 4 1.05 7.86 -18.06
N ILE A 5 1.11 8.82 -17.12
CA ILE A 5 1.15 8.54 -15.68
C ILE A 5 -0.28 8.61 -15.15
N HIS A 6 -0.84 7.48 -14.75
CA HIS A 6 -2.25 7.39 -14.33
C HIS A 6 -2.44 7.52 -12.81
N MET A 7 -1.39 7.27 -12.04
CA MET A 7 -1.42 7.25 -10.57
C MET A 7 -0.04 7.63 -10.04
N LEU A 8 0.01 8.21 -8.83
CA LEU A 8 1.26 8.46 -8.13
C LEU A 8 1.60 7.34 -7.15
N GLY A 9 2.89 7.11 -6.94
CA GLY A 9 3.36 6.29 -5.83
C GLY A 9 3.07 6.98 -4.48
N ASN A 10 3.45 6.32 -3.39
CA ASN A 10 3.25 6.86 -2.04
C ASN A 10 4.21 8.03 -1.84
N GLN A 11 5.48 7.71 -1.60
CA GLN A 11 6.58 8.66 -1.48
C GLN A 11 7.47 8.49 -2.70
N VAL A 12 7.24 9.28 -3.76
CA VAL A 12 8.04 9.23 -4.99
C VAL A 12 9.55 9.38 -4.68
N CYS A 13 9.86 10.27 -3.74
CA CYS A 13 11.12 10.31 -3.01
C CYS A 13 10.79 10.24 -1.52
N ALA A 14 11.59 9.51 -0.74
CA ALA A 14 11.41 9.46 0.71
C ALA A 14 11.73 10.84 1.32
N PRO A 15 10.78 11.50 2.01
CA PRO A 15 11.04 12.79 2.65
C PRO A 15 11.80 12.57 3.96
N VAL A 16 13.11 12.35 3.87
CA VAL A 16 13.98 11.98 5.01
C VAL A 16 14.25 13.15 5.94
N GLU A 17 13.98 14.37 5.49
CA GLU A 17 14.11 15.63 6.20
C GLU A 17 12.95 15.87 7.17
N LEU A 18 11.83 15.15 7.00
CA LEU A 18 10.63 15.27 7.83
C LEU A 18 10.59 14.18 8.92
N PRO A 19 9.91 14.44 10.06
CA PRO A 19 9.78 13.45 11.14
C PRO A 19 9.14 12.14 10.65
N ALA A 20 9.78 11.01 10.96
CA ALA A 20 9.38 9.69 10.45
C ALA A 20 7.93 9.29 10.79
N ASN A 21 7.38 9.80 11.89
CA ASN A 21 6.04 9.46 12.37
C ASN A 21 4.92 10.24 11.68
N SER A 22 5.20 11.38 11.05
CA SER A 22 4.18 12.24 10.45
C SER A 22 4.39 12.51 8.96
N ARG A 23 5.58 12.25 8.42
CA ARG A 23 5.94 12.60 7.04
C ARG A 23 5.04 12.00 5.95
N HIS A 24 4.29 10.93 6.25
CA HIS A 24 3.28 10.39 5.32
C HIS A 24 2.12 11.37 5.12
N LEU A 25 1.73 12.12 6.14
CA LEU A 25 0.68 13.15 6.06
C LEU A 25 1.09 14.27 5.10
N ASP A 26 2.32 14.77 5.19
CA ASP A 26 2.84 15.79 4.27
C ASP A 26 2.86 15.28 2.82
N THR A 27 3.17 13.99 2.64
CA THR A 27 3.19 13.35 1.33
C THR A 27 1.78 13.25 0.75
N TYR A 28 0.80 12.79 1.54
CA TYR A 28 -0.59 12.67 1.10
C TYR A 28 -1.20 14.04 0.81
N PHE A 29 -0.94 15.04 1.67
CA PHE A 29 -1.39 16.41 1.45
C PHE A 29 -0.86 16.96 0.13
N THR A 30 0.42 16.72 -0.18
CA THR A 30 1.03 17.11 -1.45
C THR A 30 0.33 16.41 -2.63
N ASN A 31 0.08 15.10 -2.53
CA ASN A 31 -0.64 14.36 -3.58
C ASN A 31 -2.05 14.94 -3.80
N LEU A 32 -2.80 15.23 -2.73
CA LEU A 32 -4.16 15.77 -2.81
C LEU A 32 -4.23 17.21 -3.35
N THR A 33 -3.18 18.01 -3.17
CA THR A 33 -3.19 19.43 -3.53
C THR A 33 -2.47 19.74 -4.84
N LEU A 34 -1.54 18.89 -5.28
CA LEU A 34 -0.74 19.10 -6.49
C LEU A 34 -1.15 18.20 -7.67
N THR A 35 -2.06 17.25 -7.47
CA THR A 35 -2.61 16.41 -8.54
C THR A 35 -4.07 16.05 -8.29
N ASP A 36 -4.76 15.69 -9.36
CA ASP A 36 -6.12 15.14 -9.38
C ASP A 36 -6.14 13.61 -9.58
N LYS A 37 -4.95 12.98 -9.63
CA LYS A 37 -4.76 11.53 -9.80
C LYS A 37 -4.78 10.81 -8.44
N SER A 38 -5.20 9.54 -8.45
CA SER A 38 -5.06 8.66 -7.29
C SER A 38 -3.59 8.45 -6.92
N PHE A 39 -3.33 8.00 -5.70
CA PHE A 39 -2.00 7.79 -5.15
C PHE A 39 -1.96 6.60 -4.20
N HIS A 40 -0.75 6.13 -3.90
CA HIS A 40 -0.57 5.07 -2.90
C HIS A 40 -0.48 5.65 -1.49
N VAL A 41 -1.01 4.92 -0.51
CA VAL A 41 -0.79 5.22 0.91
C VAL A 41 0.22 4.24 1.51
N SER A 42 0.89 4.67 2.58
CA SER A 42 1.69 3.81 3.44
C SER A 42 0.78 2.94 4.31
N ALA A 43 0.83 1.62 4.10
CA ALA A 43 0.16 0.64 4.94
C ALA A 43 1.13 0.03 5.98
N ILE A 44 2.04 0.84 6.51
CA ILE A 44 2.88 0.44 7.65
C ILE A 44 2.06 0.68 8.93
N GLY A 45 1.29 -0.33 9.30
CA GLY A 45 0.37 -0.31 10.44
C GLY A 45 -0.96 0.34 10.11
N ARG A 46 -1.94 0.11 10.99
CA ARG A 46 -3.30 0.66 10.85
C ARG A 46 -3.32 2.18 10.74
N GLY A 47 -2.59 2.88 11.62
CA GLY A 47 -2.67 4.33 11.74
C GLY A 47 -2.37 5.06 10.42
N ARG A 48 -1.28 4.70 9.74
CA ARG A 48 -0.88 5.37 8.49
C ARG A 48 -1.78 5.06 7.31
N ALA A 49 -2.35 3.85 7.28
CA ALA A 49 -3.35 3.47 6.28
C ALA A 49 -4.63 4.28 6.49
N LEU A 50 -5.11 4.33 7.75
CA LEU A 50 -6.32 5.05 8.12
C LEU A 50 -6.20 6.55 7.86
N ASP A 51 -5.07 7.17 8.21
CA ASP A 51 -4.80 8.58 7.89
C ASP A 51 -4.97 8.86 6.38
N GLY A 52 -4.48 7.95 5.54
CA GLY A 52 -4.61 8.06 4.08
C GLY A 52 -6.06 7.93 3.60
N ILE A 53 -6.82 7.00 4.17
CA ILE A 53 -8.25 6.81 3.87
C ILE A 53 -9.05 8.04 4.31
N GLU A 54 -8.81 8.55 5.52
CA GLU A 54 -9.49 9.73 6.07
C GLU A 54 -9.19 10.99 5.24
N MET A 55 -7.92 11.23 4.91
CA MET A 55 -7.55 12.37 4.06
C MET A 55 -8.18 12.28 2.67
N MET A 56 -8.25 11.08 2.08
CA MET A 56 -8.96 10.88 0.81
C MET A 56 -10.46 11.16 0.96
N ALA A 57 -11.11 10.67 2.01
CA ALA A 57 -12.52 10.93 2.29
C ALA A 57 -12.80 12.43 2.38
N ILE A 58 -12.00 13.16 3.17
CA ILE A 58 -12.09 14.62 3.32
C ILE A 58 -11.98 15.31 1.94
N SER A 59 -10.99 14.93 1.14
CA SER A 59 -10.76 15.54 -0.17
C SER A 59 -11.94 15.36 -1.15
N ARG A 60 -12.70 14.28 -0.97
CA ARG A 60 -13.86 13.92 -1.81
C ARG A 60 -15.19 14.36 -1.20
N GLY A 61 -15.19 14.97 -0.02
CA GLY A 61 -16.42 15.31 0.71
C GLY A 61 -17.22 14.09 1.17
N LEU A 62 -16.55 12.96 1.36
CA LEU A 62 -17.14 11.70 1.84
C LEU A 62 -16.88 11.54 3.34
N THR A 63 -17.73 10.77 4.00
CA THR A 63 -17.40 10.23 5.33
C THR A 63 -16.40 9.07 5.19
N LEU A 64 -15.71 8.75 6.28
CA LEU A 64 -14.80 7.61 6.33
C LEU A 64 -15.51 6.29 5.96
N ASP A 65 -16.72 6.06 6.46
CA ASP A 65 -17.48 4.82 6.16
C ASP A 65 -17.88 4.72 4.68
N GLN A 66 -18.16 5.85 4.03
CA GLN A 66 -18.52 5.89 2.60
C GLN A 66 -17.36 5.47 1.68
N MET A 67 -16.10 5.57 2.15
CA MET A 67 -14.94 5.14 1.36
C MET A 67 -14.98 3.65 1.00
N ARG A 68 -15.69 2.83 1.79
CA ARG A 68 -15.84 1.39 1.54
C ARG A 68 -16.51 1.09 0.20
N ASP A 69 -17.46 1.92 -0.20
CA ASP A 69 -18.22 1.74 -1.44
C ASP A 69 -17.65 2.57 -2.60
N ASP A 70 -16.65 3.41 -2.33
CA ASP A 70 -16.04 4.32 -3.32
C ASP A 70 -14.51 4.39 -3.15
N PRO A 71 -13.78 3.32 -3.56
CA PRO A 71 -12.33 3.24 -3.38
C PRO A 71 -11.58 4.34 -4.12
N GLY A 72 -10.67 5.03 -3.43
CA GLY A 72 -9.95 6.19 -3.99
C GLY A 72 -8.43 6.09 -3.95
N ILE A 73 -7.91 5.15 -3.17
CA ILE A 73 -6.47 4.95 -2.94
C ILE A 73 -6.10 3.48 -3.05
N THR A 74 -4.81 3.23 -3.21
CA THR A 74 -4.25 1.87 -3.19
C THR A 74 -3.05 1.80 -2.27
N THR A 75 -2.57 0.61 -1.97
CA THR A 75 -1.27 0.42 -1.31
C THR A 75 -0.52 -0.78 -1.89
N ILE A 76 0.73 -0.93 -1.48
CA ILE A 76 1.55 -2.10 -1.71
C ILE A 76 1.79 -2.77 -0.36
N ILE A 77 1.52 -4.07 -0.29
CA ILE A 77 1.82 -4.90 0.87
C ILE A 77 2.94 -5.85 0.49
N SER A 78 4.14 -5.53 0.96
CA SER A 78 5.32 -6.33 0.71
C SER A 78 5.39 -7.51 1.67
N VAL A 79 5.49 -8.72 1.12
CA VAL A 79 5.79 -9.91 1.94
C VAL A 79 7.28 -9.95 2.21
N ASN A 80 7.65 -10.14 3.47
CA ASN A 80 9.04 -10.32 3.88
C ASN A 80 9.48 -11.76 3.60
N SER A 81 9.77 -12.03 2.34
CA SER A 81 10.12 -13.38 1.90
C SER A 81 11.43 -13.86 2.58
N PRO A 82 11.53 -15.15 2.96
CA PRO A 82 10.58 -16.22 2.65
C PRO A 82 9.45 -16.37 3.69
N ARG A 83 8.20 -16.31 3.20
CA ARG A 83 6.97 -16.72 3.90
C ARG A 83 6.70 -16.03 5.23
N ARG A 84 6.98 -14.72 5.32
CA ARG A 84 6.67 -13.93 6.51
C ARG A 84 5.89 -12.67 6.13
N PHE A 85 4.72 -12.51 6.74
CA PHE A 85 4.03 -11.23 6.80
C PHE A 85 4.43 -10.54 8.09
N ASP A 86 4.96 -9.32 7.98
CA ASP A 86 5.24 -8.50 9.15
C ASP A 86 3.94 -7.95 9.73
N GLU A 87 3.88 -7.82 11.05
CA GLU A 87 2.69 -7.39 11.79
C GLU A 87 2.13 -6.06 11.26
N MET A 88 2.99 -5.05 11.10
CA MET A 88 2.58 -3.74 10.57
C MET A 88 2.01 -3.82 9.15
N MET A 89 2.55 -4.71 8.30
CA MET A 89 2.03 -4.90 6.94
C MET A 89 0.67 -5.61 6.96
N ALA A 90 0.51 -6.61 7.84
CA ALA A 90 -0.77 -7.29 8.02
C ALA A 90 -1.86 -6.33 8.54
N GLU A 91 -1.55 -5.51 9.55
CA GLU A 91 -2.47 -4.48 10.06
C GLU A 91 -2.88 -3.48 8.98
N GLY A 92 -1.91 -3.00 8.19
CA GLY A 92 -2.19 -2.09 7.09
C GLY A 92 -3.07 -2.74 6.02
N LEU A 93 -2.78 -3.99 5.64
CA LEU A 93 -3.60 -4.77 4.70
C LEU A 93 -5.04 -4.91 5.19
N MET A 94 -5.24 -5.37 6.42
CA MET A 94 -6.57 -5.57 7.00
C MET A 94 -7.32 -4.23 7.09
N THR A 95 -6.65 -3.15 7.46
CA THR A 95 -7.25 -1.80 7.50
C THR A 95 -7.71 -1.36 6.12
N MET A 96 -6.90 -1.54 5.08
CA MET A 96 -7.31 -1.19 3.71
C MET A 96 -8.52 -2.01 3.27
N ALA A 97 -8.54 -3.32 3.57
CA ALA A 97 -9.65 -4.20 3.24
C ALA A 97 -10.95 -3.86 3.99
N GLU A 98 -10.88 -3.54 5.29
CA GLU A 98 -12.01 -3.08 6.11
C GLU A 98 -12.74 -1.89 5.48
N PHE A 99 -11.98 -0.96 4.91
CA PHE A 99 -12.49 0.24 4.23
C PHE A 99 -12.58 0.09 2.71
N GLY A 100 -12.57 -1.13 2.16
CA GLY A 100 -12.78 -1.39 0.74
C GLY A 100 -11.72 -0.84 -0.22
N GLN A 101 -10.54 -0.47 0.27
CA GLN A 101 -9.47 0.09 -0.55
C GLN A 101 -8.62 -1.00 -1.24
N SER A 102 -8.01 -0.64 -2.37
CA SER A 102 -7.20 -1.56 -3.16
C SER A 102 -5.85 -1.87 -2.50
N VAL A 103 -5.44 -3.14 -2.60
CA VAL A 103 -4.16 -3.63 -2.09
C VAL A 103 -3.44 -4.45 -3.16
N ALA A 104 -2.20 -4.09 -3.46
CA ALA A 104 -1.30 -4.92 -4.26
C ALA A 104 -0.39 -5.73 -3.33
N VAL A 105 -0.64 -7.04 -3.21
CA VAL A 105 0.23 -7.95 -2.45
C VAL A 105 1.44 -8.33 -3.30
N THR A 106 2.65 -8.02 -2.82
CA THR A 106 3.90 -8.21 -3.57
C THR A 106 4.93 -8.99 -2.77
N PRO A 107 5.11 -10.29 -3.03
CA PRO A 107 6.25 -11.07 -2.55
C PRO A 107 7.59 -10.43 -2.92
N PHE A 108 8.44 -10.14 -1.92
CA PHE A 108 9.74 -9.51 -2.18
C PHE A 108 10.84 -10.57 -2.27
N THR A 109 10.93 -11.21 -3.44
CA THR A 109 11.87 -12.33 -3.64
C THR A 109 13.05 -11.99 -4.56
N LEU A 110 14.25 -12.36 -4.11
CA LEU A 110 15.43 -12.52 -4.96
C LEU A 110 15.76 -14.02 -5.06
N MET A 111 15.77 -14.59 -6.27
CA MET A 111 16.09 -16.01 -6.49
C MET A 111 17.51 -16.32 -6.00
N GLY A 112 17.64 -17.36 -5.17
CA GLY A 112 18.91 -17.75 -4.54
C GLY A 112 19.23 -17.03 -3.22
N ALA A 113 18.40 -16.07 -2.78
CA ALA A 113 18.52 -15.45 -1.46
C ALA A 113 17.24 -15.61 -0.63
N MET A 114 16.12 -15.04 -1.09
CA MET A 114 14.83 -15.06 -0.39
C MET A 114 13.82 -16.05 -1.01
N SER A 115 14.22 -16.73 -2.08
CA SER A 115 13.46 -17.79 -2.74
C SER A 115 14.41 -18.80 -3.38
N PRO A 116 13.95 -20.02 -3.73
CA PRO A 116 14.76 -20.99 -4.45
C PRO A 116 15.40 -20.39 -5.71
N VAL A 117 16.60 -20.86 -6.08
CA VAL A 117 17.29 -20.41 -7.30
C VAL A 117 16.60 -20.90 -8.58
N THR A 118 15.76 -21.94 -8.48
CA THR A 118 15.02 -22.48 -9.61
C THR A 118 13.76 -21.66 -9.88
N LEU A 119 13.48 -21.40 -11.15
CA LEU A 119 12.29 -20.64 -11.56
C LEU A 119 11.00 -21.23 -11.00
N ALA A 120 10.81 -22.55 -11.09
CA ALA A 120 9.63 -23.23 -10.59
C ALA A 120 9.47 -23.08 -9.06
N GLY A 121 10.57 -23.19 -8.30
CA GLY A 121 10.55 -23.03 -6.85
C GLY A 121 10.25 -21.59 -6.43
N ALA A 122 10.85 -20.62 -7.12
CA ALA A 122 10.61 -19.20 -6.88
C ALA A 122 9.17 -18.80 -7.20
N LEU A 123 8.62 -19.25 -8.34
CA LEU A 123 7.23 -18.99 -8.72
C LEU A 123 6.23 -19.64 -7.76
N ALA A 124 6.47 -20.88 -7.35
CA ALA A 124 5.62 -21.56 -6.38
C ALA A 124 5.58 -20.83 -5.03
N GLN A 125 6.73 -20.37 -4.54
CA GLN A 125 6.80 -19.59 -3.30
C GLN A 125 6.11 -18.23 -3.43
N GLN A 126 6.42 -17.45 -4.47
CA GLN A 126 5.78 -16.15 -4.69
C GLN A 126 4.25 -16.29 -4.80
N ASN A 127 3.77 -17.30 -5.52
CA ASN A 127 2.34 -17.55 -5.64
C ASN A 127 1.70 -17.90 -4.28
N ALA A 128 2.37 -18.73 -3.46
CA ALA A 128 1.86 -19.07 -2.13
C ALA A 128 1.81 -17.84 -1.20
N GLU A 129 2.84 -17.00 -1.24
CA GLU A 129 2.91 -15.76 -0.46
C GLU A 129 1.84 -14.74 -0.90
N ALA A 130 1.64 -14.58 -2.22
CA ALA A 130 0.60 -13.70 -2.76
C ALA A 130 -0.80 -14.19 -2.38
N LEU A 131 -1.09 -15.48 -2.56
CA LEU A 131 -2.39 -16.07 -2.20
C LEU A 131 -2.69 -15.96 -0.70
N PHE A 132 -1.68 -16.10 0.16
CA PHE A 132 -1.87 -15.88 1.60
C PHE A 132 -2.33 -14.44 1.87
N GLY A 133 -1.70 -13.44 1.26
CA GLY A 133 -2.13 -12.05 1.40
C GLY A 133 -3.54 -11.79 0.86
N VAL A 134 -3.91 -12.39 -0.27
CA VAL A 134 -5.27 -12.28 -0.85
C VAL A 134 -6.35 -12.91 0.04
N VAL A 135 -6.03 -13.97 0.77
CA VAL A 135 -7.00 -14.59 1.71
C VAL A 135 -7.11 -13.78 3.01
N LEU A 136 -6.11 -12.97 3.34
CA LEU A 136 -6.11 -12.13 4.54
C LEU A 136 -6.93 -10.84 4.37
N THR A 137 -7.17 -10.38 3.14
CA THR A 137 -8.04 -9.22 2.85
C THR A 137 -9.51 -9.58 3.05
#